data_AF-A0A7X7F3L8-F1
#
_entry.id   AF-A0A7X7F3L8-F1
#
_cell.length_a   1.000
_cell.length_b   1.000
_cell.length_c   1.000
_cell.angle_alpha   90.00
_cell.angle_beta   90.00
_cell.angle_gamma   90.00
#
_symmetry.space_group_name_H-M   'P 1'
#
loop_
_entity.id
_entity.type
_entity.pdbx_description
1 polymer ?
#
loop_
_entity_poly.entity_id
_entity_poly.type
_entity_poly.pdbx_seq_one_letter_code
_entity_poly.pdbx_strand_id
1 'polypeptide(L)'
;MVRQEVAAFQKRQRDRLALRVLTARQISDGVERGKVESGGSEIQPQDVDPDAAVGTAIQAFEDGLYFVVIDERQAEDLDRQIFLQPDSQITFIRLTLLAGG
;
A
#
# COMPACT_ATOMS: atom_id res chain seq x y z
N MET A 1 11.34 3.36 3.36
CA MET A 1 9.90 3.69 3.13
C MET A 1 9.11 2.51 2.56
N VAL A 2 9.42 1.97 1.36
CA VAL A 2 8.63 0.89 0.71
C VAL A 2 8.39 -0.33 1.61
N ARG A 3 9.43 -0.82 2.29
CA ARG A 3 9.30 -1.96 3.23
C ARG A 3 8.30 -1.71 4.37
N GLN A 4 8.24 -0.47 4.88
CA GLN A 4 7.28 -0.09 5.91
C GLN A 4 5.86 -0.09 5.36
N GLU A 5 5.67 0.39 4.12
CA GLU A 5 4.36 0.33 3.45
C GLU A 5 3.91 -1.10 3.16
N VAL A 6 4.82 -1.98 2.75
CA VAL A 6 4.53 -3.42 2.59
C VAL A 6 4.08 -4.03 3.91
N ALA A 7 4.83 -3.78 5.00
CA ALA A 7 4.46 -4.26 6.33
C ALA A 7 3.11 -3.70 6.81
N ALA A 8 2.85 -2.41 6.59
CA ALA A 8 1.59 -1.76 6.95
C ALA A 8 0.42 -2.33 6.11
N PHE A 9 0.64 -2.60 4.83
CA PHE A 9 -0.34 -3.24 3.95
C PHE A 9 -0.67 -4.66 4.38
N GLN A 10 0.33 -5.48 4.67
CA GLN A 10 0.14 -6.85 5.21
C GLN A 10 -0.58 -6.83 6.56
N LYS A 11 -0.26 -5.86 7.44
CA LYS A 11 -1.01 -5.66 8.69
C LYS A 11 -2.47 -5.32 8.42
N ARG A 12 -2.76 -4.35 7.53
CA ARG A 12 -4.14 -4.00 7.14
C ARG A 12 -4.90 -5.19 6.54
N GLN A 13 -4.23 -6.04 5.76
CA GLN A 13 -4.84 -7.29 5.27
C GLN A 13 -5.20 -8.23 6.43
N ARG A 14 -4.27 -8.48 7.36
CA ARG A 14 -4.52 -9.35 8.52
C ARG A 14 -5.63 -8.82 9.43
N ASP A 15 -5.62 -7.52 9.73
CA ASP A 15 -6.65 -6.87 10.53
C ASP A 15 -8.03 -7.04 9.88
N ARG A 16 -8.12 -6.88 8.54
CA ARG A 16 -9.35 -7.14 7.79
C ARG A 16 -9.79 -8.61 7.86
N LEU A 17 -8.88 -9.57 7.78
CA LEU A 17 -9.21 -10.99 7.89
C LEU A 17 -9.68 -11.35 9.31
N ALA A 18 -9.03 -10.81 10.33
CA ALA A 18 -9.42 -11.01 11.74
C ALA A 18 -10.83 -10.49 12.03
N LEU A 19 -11.21 -9.35 11.44
CA LEU A 19 -12.58 -8.80 11.53
C LEU A 19 -13.62 -9.62 10.74
N ARG A 20 -13.19 -10.43 9.75
CA ARG A 20 -14.06 -11.24 8.90
C ARG A 20 -14.39 -12.62 9.46
N VAL A 21 -13.51 -13.19 10.28
CA VAL A 21 -13.83 -14.44 10.99
C VAL A 21 -14.94 -14.11 11.96
N LEU A 22 -16.18 -14.45 11.57
CA LEU A 22 -17.34 -14.28 12.42
C LEU A 22 -17.00 -14.94 13.77
N THR A 23 -17.01 -14.15 14.84
CA THR A 23 -17.02 -14.74 16.18
C THR A 23 -18.24 -15.67 16.25
N ALA A 24 -18.17 -16.76 17.02
CA ALA A 24 -19.29 -17.73 17.12
C ALA A 24 -20.64 -17.03 17.37
N ARG A 25 -20.61 -15.91 18.10
CA ARG A 25 -21.73 -15.00 18.34
C ARG A 25 -22.34 -14.40 17.07
N GLN A 26 -21.53 -13.88 16.13
CA GLN A 26 -22.02 -13.28 14.90
C GLN A 26 -22.64 -14.31 13.93
N ILE A 27 -22.19 -15.57 13.99
CA ILE A 27 -22.82 -16.68 13.28
C ILE A 27 -24.20 -16.96 13.90
N SER A 28 -24.29 -17.10 15.22
CA SER A 28 -25.55 -17.31 15.94
C SER A 28 -26.57 -16.20 15.68
N ASP A 29 -26.15 -14.94 15.78
CA ASP A 29 -26.99 -13.76 15.52
C ASP A 29 -27.44 -13.66 14.04
N GLY A 30 -26.69 -14.24 13.10
CA GLY A 30 -27.06 -14.36 11.69
C GLY A 30 -28.04 -15.50 11.41
N VAL A 31 -27.89 -16.61 12.13
CA VAL A 31 -28.84 -17.75 12.09
C VAL A 31 -30.20 -17.32 12.62
N GLU A 32 -30.26 -16.58 13.73
CA GLU A 32 -31.52 -16.05 14.28
C GLU A 32 -32.25 -15.10 13.31
N ARG A 33 -31.50 -14.33 12.52
CA ARG A 33 -32.05 -13.42 11.49
C ARG A 33 -32.35 -14.12 10.16
N GLY A 34 -32.16 -15.45 10.07
CA GLY A 34 -32.46 -16.25 8.89
C GLY A 34 -31.46 -16.08 7.73
N LYS A 35 -30.35 -15.35 7.93
CA LYS A 35 -29.31 -15.16 6.91
C LYS A 35 -27.96 -14.87 7.56
N VAL A 36 -26.99 -15.76 7.32
CA VAL A 36 -25.57 -15.51 7.63
C VAL A 36 -24.91 -14.96 6.36
N GLU A 37 -24.59 -13.67 6.33
CA GLU A 37 -23.78 -13.09 5.28
C GLU A 37 -22.30 -13.23 5.64
N SER A 38 -21.53 -13.92 4.81
CA SER A 38 -20.05 -13.82 4.85
C SER A 38 -19.67 -12.42 4.36
N GLY A 39 -19.65 -11.45 5.27
CA GLY A 39 -19.27 -10.08 4.98
C GLY A 39 -17.78 -9.99 4.64
N GLY A 40 -17.40 -10.19 3.39
CA GLY A 40 -16.01 -10.05 2.96
C GLY A 40 -15.84 -10.05 1.45
N SER A 41 -15.22 -9.00 0.91
CA SER A 41 -14.73 -8.96 -0.48
C SER A 41 -13.80 -10.15 -0.76
N GLU A 42 -14.07 -10.88 -1.85
CA GLU A 42 -13.36 -12.10 -2.33
C GLU A 42 -11.86 -11.92 -2.62
N ILE A 43 -11.29 -10.74 -2.39
CA ILE A 43 -9.87 -10.49 -2.61
C ILE A 43 -9.06 -11.32 -1.61
N GLN A 44 -8.42 -12.37 -2.12
CA GLN A 44 -7.54 -13.22 -1.37
C GLN A 44 -6.36 -12.39 -0.80
N PRO A 45 -5.84 -12.77 0.38
CA PRO A 45 -4.66 -12.11 0.93
C PRO A 45 -3.52 -12.20 -0.09
N GLN A 46 -3.00 -11.05 -0.49
CA GLN A 46 -1.83 -11.00 -1.37
C GLN A 46 -0.59 -10.99 -0.51
N ASP A 47 0.25 -12.01 -0.67
CA ASP A 47 1.61 -11.97 -0.16
C ASP A 47 2.46 -11.07 -1.06
N VAL A 48 3.25 -10.20 -0.42
CA VAL A 48 4.06 -9.19 -1.10
C VAL A 48 5.47 -9.33 -0.56
N ASP A 49 6.37 -9.77 -1.42
CA ASP A 49 7.80 -9.79 -1.13
C ASP A 49 8.32 -8.34 -1.02
N PRO A 50 8.85 -7.92 0.15
CA PRO A 50 9.39 -6.59 0.33
C PRO A 50 10.55 -6.25 -0.59
N ASP A 51 11.39 -7.22 -0.97
CA ASP A 51 12.55 -6.98 -1.84
C ASP A 51 12.09 -6.75 -3.28
N ALA A 52 11.18 -7.59 -3.78
CA ALA A 52 10.55 -7.39 -5.07
C ALA A 52 9.81 -6.05 -5.14
N ALA A 53 9.09 -5.66 -4.08
CA ALA A 53 8.39 -4.38 -4.03
C ALA A 53 9.35 -3.18 -4.09
N VAL A 54 10.53 -3.27 -3.45
CA VAL A 54 11.58 -2.25 -3.56
C VAL A 54 12.10 -2.17 -4.99
N GLY A 55 12.37 -3.31 -5.63
CA GLY A 55 12.80 -3.36 -7.03
C GLY A 55 11.80 -2.71 -7.97
N THR A 56 10.51 -3.04 -7.83
CA THR A 56 9.44 -2.41 -8.60
C THR A 56 9.35 -0.91 -8.38
N ALA A 57 9.54 -0.43 -7.14
CA ALA A 57 9.53 1.00 -6.86
C ALA A 57 10.70 1.72 -7.55
N ILE A 58 11.91 1.14 -7.50
CA ILE A 58 13.09 1.67 -8.19
C ILE A 58 12.82 1.75 -9.70
N GLN A 59 12.38 0.65 -10.30
CA GLN A 59 12.09 0.63 -11.74
C GLN A 59 11.01 1.65 -12.12
N ALA A 60 9.93 1.77 -11.34
CA ALA A 60 8.87 2.73 -11.60
C ALA A 60 9.34 4.20 -11.50
N PHE A 61 10.35 4.48 -10.67
CA PHE A 61 11.00 5.79 -10.63
C PHE A 61 11.81 6.05 -11.91
N GLU A 62 12.62 5.08 -12.34
CA GLU A 62 13.41 5.16 -13.58
C GLU A 62 12.52 5.29 -14.82
N ASP A 63 11.39 4.56 -14.84
CA ASP A 63 10.38 4.62 -15.89
C ASP A 63 9.56 5.93 -15.87
N GLY A 64 9.78 6.80 -14.88
CA GLY A 64 9.08 8.08 -14.75
C GLY A 64 7.60 7.97 -14.39
N LEU A 65 7.16 6.86 -13.77
CA LEU A 65 5.77 6.70 -13.33
C LEU A 65 5.41 7.59 -12.14
N TYR A 66 6.42 8.03 -11.40
CA TYR A 66 6.30 9.01 -10.34
C TYR A 66 7.60 9.78 -10.16
N PHE A 67 7.52 10.96 -9.51
CA PHE A 67 8.69 11.70 -9.04
C PHE A 67 8.68 11.82 -7.51
N VAL A 68 9.87 11.98 -6.94
CA VAL A 68 10.06 12.23 -5.50
C VAL A 68 10.53 13.67 -5.33
N VAL A 69 9.88 14.42 -4.45
CA VAL A 69 10.25 15.78 -4.08
C VAL A 69 10.66 15.77 -2.61
N ILE A 70 11.85 16.28 -2.31
CA ILE A 70 12.42 16.39 -0.97
C ILE A 70 12.70 17.86 -0.72
N ASP A 71 12.07 18.44 0.32
CA ASP A 71 12.22 19.85 0.69
C ASP A 71 12.09 20.79 -0.51
N GLU A 72 10.97 20.61 -1.25
CA GLU A 72 10.60 21.36 -2.46
C GLU A 72 11.51 21.14 -3.69
N ARG A 73 12.48 20.22 -3.60
CA ARG A 73 13.39 19.91 -4.71
C ARG A 73 13.15 18.50 -5.23
N GLN A 74 12.96 18.37 -6.53
CA GLN A 74 12.85 17.05 -7.16
C GLN A 74 14.17 16.28 -7.04
N ALA A 75 14.06 15.01 -6.64
CA ALA A 75 15.12 14.03 -6.75
C ALA A 75 15.09 13.44 -8.17
N GLU A 76 16.20 13.60 -8.90
CA GLU A 76 16.34 13.18 -10.31
C GLU A 76 17.23 11.94 -10.45
N ASP A 77 17.98 11.58 -9.41
CA ASP A 77 18.97 10.50 -9.42
C ASP A 77 18.86 9.70 -8.11
N LEU A 78 18.90 8.38 -8.23
CA LEU A 78 18.87 7.42 -7.12
C LEU A 78 20.17 7.42 -6.31
N ASP A 79 21.31 7.72 -6.95
CA ASP A 79 22.63 7.73 -6.31
C ASP A 79 22.95 9.06 -5.62
N ARG A 80 22.10 10.07 -5.81
CA ARG A 80 22.26 11.37 -5.18
C ARG A 80 22.10 11.24 -3.67
N GLN A 81 23.15 11.62 -2.95
CA GLN A 81 23.08 11.73 -1.49
C GLN A 81 22.13 12.85 -1.06
N ILE A 82 21.27 12.51 -0.12
CA ILE A 82 20.30 13.42 0.50
C ILE A 82 20.50 13.41 2.02
N PHE A 83 20.50 14.59 2.62
CA PHE A 83 20.63 14.77 4.06
C PHE A 83 19.27 15.18 4.61
N LEU A 84 18.57 14.22 5.21
CA LEU A 84 17.25 14.44 5.79
C LEU A 84 17.37 15.04 7.18
N GLN A 85 16.60 16.09 7.43
CA GLN A 85 16.38 16.66 8.75
C GLN A 85 15.08 16.10 9.37
N PRO A 86 14.88 16.21 10.69
CA PRO A 86 13.66 15.73 11.35
C PRO A 86 12.35 16.34 10.79
N ASP A 87 12.43 17.54 10.23
CA ASP A 87 11.34 18.30 9.62
C ASP A 87 11.34 18.21 8.08
N SER A 88 12.26 17.46 7.48
CA SER A 88 12.29 17.26 6.02
C SER A 88 11.00 16.61 5.54
N GLN A 89 10.47 17.14 4.43
CA GLN A 89 9.25 16.65 3.80
C GLN A 89 9.58 15.88 2.53
N ILE A 90 9.05 14.66 2.41
CA ILE A 90 9.22 13.80 1.26
C ILE A 90 7.85 13.55 0.63
N THR A 91 7.69 13.95 -0.63
CA THR A 91 6.43 13.84 -1.38
C THR A 91 6.63 12.96 -2.61
N PHE A 92 5.73 12.00 -2.80
CA PHE A 92 5.68 11.13 -3.98
C PHE A 92 4.53 11.59 -4.88
N ILE A 93 4.84 11.95 -6.12
CA ILE A 93 3.87 12.45 -7.09
C ILE A 93 3.73 11.43 -8.21
N ARG A 94 2.59 10.74 -8.28
CA ARG A 94 2.29 9.81 -9.37
C ARG A 94 1.96 10.58 -10.65
N LEU A 95 2.60 10.20 -11.75
CA LEU A 95 2.30 10.74 -13.07
C LEU A 95 1.24 9.90 -13.77
N THR A 96 0.44 10.55 -14.60
CA THR A 96 -0.54 9.91 -15.47
C THR A 96 -0.19 10.22 -16.90
N LEU A 97 -0.10 9.20 -17.75
CA LEU A 97 0.08 9.41 -19.19
C LEU A 97 -1.12 10.19 -19.72
N LEU A 98 -0.85 11.32 -20.36
CA LEU A 98 -1.86 12.10 -21.08
C LEU A 98 -1.92 11.55 -22.51
N ALA A 99 -3.01 10.90 -22.87
CA ALA A 99 -3.30 10.60 -24.26
C ALA A 99 -3.84 11.88 -24.91
N GLY A 100 -3.07 12.52 -25.78
CA GLY A 100 -3.54 13.63 -26.59
C GLY A 100 -4.58 13.15 -27.60
N GLY A 101 -5.72 13.83 -27.64
CA GLY A 101 -6.73 13.71 -28.71
C GLY A 101 -6.64 14.91 -29.64
#